data_AF-I8R1K3-F1
#
_entry.id   AF-I8R1K3-F1
#
_cell.length_a   1.000
_cell.length_b   1.000
_cell.length_c   1.000
_cell.angle_alpha   90.00
_cell.angle_beta   90.00
_cell.angle_gamma   90.00
#
_symmetry.space_group_name_H-M   'P 1'
#
loop_
_entity.id
_entity.type
_entity.pdbx_description
1 polymer ?
#
loop_
_entity_poly.entity_id
_entity_poly.type
_entity_poly.pdbx_seq_one_letter_code
_entity_poly.pdbx_strand_id
1 'polypeptide(L)' 'MPRGQRKYSEEFKNTIVELYNSGKNLSELSSKYGISNSTISSWLKKAKPIEVIFILQ' A
#
# COMPACT_ATOMS: atom_id res chain seq x y z
N MET A 1 4.62 26.18 -1.59
CA MET A 1 5.33 25.19 -2.43
C MET A 1 4.37 24.10 -2.86
N PRO A 2 4.32 23.71 -4.15
CA PRO A 2 3.51 22.58 -4.58
C PRO A 2 4.12 21.30 -3.98
N ARG A 3 3.32 20.57 -3.19
CA ARG A 3 3.71 19.24 -2.70
C ARG A 3 3.65 18.31 -3.90
N GLY A 4 4.80 18.02 -4.50
CA GLY A 4 4.91 17.05 -5.59
C GLY A 4 4.39 15.70 -5.09
N GLN A 5 3.19 15.31 -5.53
CA GLN A 5 2.68 13.98 -5.23
C GLN A 5 3.57 12.96 -5.93
N ARG A 6 4.20 12.08 -5.15
CA ARG A 6 4.91 10.93 -5.70
C ARG A 6 3.89 10.05 -6.42
N LYS A 7 3.94 10.03 -7.76
CA LYS A 7 3.14 9.12 -8.58
C LYS A 7 3.88 7.80 -8.67
N TYR A 8 3.28 6.74 -8.14
CA TYR A 8 3.72 5.37 -8.29
C TYR A 8 2.97 4.72 -9.46
N SER A 9 3.67 3.95 -10.30
CA SER A 9 3.07 3.15 -11.36
C SER A 9 2.15 2.08 -10.79
N GLU A 10 1.17 1.62 -11.57
CA GLU A 10 0.25 0.56 -11.15
C GLU A 10 0.97 -0.77 -10.93
N GLU A 11 1.90 -1.14 -11.80
CA GLU A 11 2.77 -2.32 -11.62
C GLU A 11 3.46 -2.30 -10.26
N PHE A 12 4.07 -1.17 -9.89
CA PHE A 12 4.75 -1.06 -8.61
C PHE A 12 3.80 -1.22 -7.42
N LYS A 13 2.59 -0.62 -7.49
CA LYS A 13 1.57 -0.79 -6.45
C LYS A 13 1.16 -2.25 -6.32
N ASN A 14 0.95 -2.94 -7.44
CA ASN A 14 0.57 -4.35 -7.46
C ASN A 14 1.66 -5.22 -6.83
N THR A 15 2.94 -4.98 -7.13
CA THR A 15 4.06 -5.68 -6.48
C THR A 15 4.01 -5.53 -4.95
N ILE A 16 3.73 -4.32 -4.44
CA ILE A 16 3.63 -4.10 -2.99
C ILE A 16 2.42 -4.83 -2.38
N VAL A 17 1.29 -4.87 -3.09
CA VAL A 17 0.09 -5.63 -2.67
C VAL A 17 0.38 -7.13 -2.65
N GLU A 18 1.05 -7.68 -3.66
CA GLU A 18 1.43 -9.09 -3.72
C GLU A 18 2.41 -9.46 -2.61
N LEU A 19 3.41 -8.62 -2.35
CA LEU A 19 4.36 -8.84 -1.25
C LEU A 19 3.64 -8.85 0.11
N TYR A 20 2.69 -7.94 0.33
CA TYR A 20 1.87 -7.95 1.54
C TYR A 20 1.05 -9.25 1.65
N ASN A 21 0.41 -9.68 0.56
CA ASN A 21 -0.35 -10.94 0.52
C ASN A 21 0.54 -12.18 0.72
N SER A 22 1.83 -12.12 0.35
CA SER A 22 2.81 -13.19 0.64
C SER A 22 3.23 -13.29 2.12
N GLY A 23 2.70 -12.43 2.99
CA GLY A 23 2.96 -12.44 4.43
C GLY A 23 3.95 -11.38 4.92
N LYS A 24 4.37 -10.44 4.05
CA LYS A 24 5.17 -9.28 4.51
C LYS A 24 4.31 -8.29 5.26
N ASN A 25 4.84 -7.76 6.36
CA ASN A 25 4.13 -6.75 7.15
C ASN A 25 4.32 -5.33 6.58
N LEU A 26 3.42 -4.41 6.94
CA LEU A 26 3.45 -3.02 6.47
C LEU A 26 4.75 -2.31 6.82
N SER A 27 5.30 -2.55 8.01
CA SER A 27 6.50 -1.87 8.50
C SER A 27 7.75 -2.26 7.70
N GLU A 28 7.90 -3.54 7.36
CA GLU A 28 8.96 -4.04 6.48
C GLU A 28 8.87 -3.39 5.09
N LEU A 29 7.67 -3.36 4.50
CA LEU A 29 7.45 -2.76 3.18
C LEU A 29 7.69 -1.24 3.23
N SER A 30 7.24 -0.58 4.29
CA SER A 30 7.44 0.85 4.48
C SER A 30 8.91 1.21 4.58
N SER A 31 9.66 0.49 5.42
CA SER A 31 11.09 0.73 5.60
C SER A 31 11.89 0.37 4.35
N LYS A 32 11.54 -0.71 3.64
CA LYS A 32 12.28 -1.20 2.47
C LYS A 32 12.09 -0.31 1.24
N TYR A 33 10.87 0.18 1.02
CA TYR A 33 10.53 0.95 -0.19
C TYR A 33 10.38 2.45 0.07
N GLY A 34 10.55 2.91 1.31
CA GLY A 34 10.41 4.32 1.70
C GLY A 34 8.99 4.85 1.51
N ILE A 35 7.99 3.99 1.66
CA ILE A 35 6.57 4.32 1.44
C ILE A 35 5.89 4.39 2.81
N SER A 36 5.05 5.39 3.06
CA SER A 36 4.33 5.43 4.32
C SER A 36 3.32 4.28 4.44
N ASN A 37 3.15 3.74 5.66
CA ASN A 37 2.16 2.70 5.96
C ASN A 37 0.75 3.09 5.45
N SER A 38 0.37 4.37 5.57
CA SER A 38 -0.92 4.88 5.09
C SER A 38 -1.07 4.78 3.57
N THR A 39 0.01 5.00 2.81
CA THR A 39 0.00 4.89 1.35
C THR A 39 -0.18 3.44 0.92
N ILE A 40 0.58 2.52 1.54
CA ILE A 40 0.46 1.07 1.28
C ILE A 40 -0.96 0.60 1.64
N SER A 41 -1.48 1.00 2.81
CA SER A 41 -2.86 0.70 3.22
C SER A 41 -3.88 1.20 2.20
N SER A 42 -3.70 2.40 1.64
CA SER A 42 -4.57 2.90 0.58
C SER A 42 -4.53 2.06 -0.70
N TRP A 43 -3.38 1.46 -1.05
CA TRP A 43 -3.29 0.57 -2.22
C TRP A 43 -3.94 -0.77 -1.95
N LEU A 44 -3.73 -1.35 -0.77
CA LEU A 44 -4.40 -2.58 -0.34
C LEU A 44 -5.93 -2.42 -0.36
N LYS A 45 -6.43 -1.27 0.11
CA LYS A 45 -7.87 -0.94 0.06
C LYS A 45 -8.41 -0.79 -1.35
N LYS A 46 -7.60 -0.31 -2.30
CA LYS A 46 -7.99 -0.15 -3.71
C LYS A 46 -7.88 -1.46 -4.51
N ALA A 47 -6.97 -2.35 -4.10
CA ALA A 47 -6.74 -3.63 -4.76
C ALA A 47 -7.81 -4.68 -4.40
N LYS A 48 -8.46 -4.56 -3.23
CA LYS A 48 -9.62 -5.38 -2.91
C LYS A 48 -10.86 -4.79 -3.61
N PRO A 49 -11.70 -5.60 -4.30
CA PRO A 49 -13.03 -5.14 -4.67
C PRO A 49 -13.75 -4.73 -3.38
N ILE A 50 -14.47 -3.63 -3.45
CA ILE A 50 -15.03 -2.90 -2.31
C ILE A 50 -16.07 -3.79 -1.60
N GLU A 51 -15.60 -4.64 -0.70
CA GLU A 51 -16.43 -5.20 0.36
C GLU A 51 -16.12 -4.39 1.62
N VAL A 52 -16.98 -3.40 1.82
CA VAL A 52 -17.07 -2.58 3.02
C VAL A 52 -17.24 -3.54 4.20
N ILE A 53 -16.20 -3.75 5.03
CA ILE A 53 -16.17 -4.40 6.37
C ILE A 53 -14.68 -4.64 6.65
N PHE A 54 -14.04 -4.40 7.79
CA PHE A 54 -14.27 -3.74 9.07
C PHE A 54 -12.87 -3.83 9.73
N ILE A 55 -12.53 -2.94 10.66
CA ILE A 55 -11.42 -3.07 11.66
C ILE A 55 -10.02 -3.46 11.15
N LEU A 56 -9.13 -2.47 11.10
CA LEU A 56 -7.73 -2.74 11.43
C LEU A 56 -7.59 -2.48 12.94
N GLN A 57 -7.60 -3.58 13.68
CA GLN A 57 -7.25 -3.73 15.10
C GLN A 57 -5.81 -3.30 15.38
#